data_AF-A0AAD8HPZ0-F1
#
_entry.id   AF-A0AAD8HPZ0-F1
#
_cell.length_a   1.000
_cell.length_b   1.000
_cell.length_c   1.000
_cell.angle_alpha   90.00
_cell.angle_beta   90.00
_cell.angle_gamma   90.00
#
_symmetry.space_group_name_H-M   'P 1'
#
loop_
_entity.id
_entity.type
_entity.pdbx_description
1 polymer ?
#
loop_
_entity_poly.entity_id
_entity_poly.type
_entity_poly.pdbx_seq_one_letter_code
_entity_poly.pdbx_strand_id
1 'polypeptide(L)'
;MEYNVYIVKCDDPFCSWFHGFKEDCDSFPEQCLYEVGYANIGSTFGVLVRDLFPLKFTNGNTVNPRPAFGCGYNQEVANGVRPPYTDGVLGLGNRNTTILAQLHRLGLMRNICGHCFSAQGGGYLLMGDHILPSSEIVWAPLLSKSDEYVLGPAEFRFDGQATGVEYLLVFFDSGSTYTIFGSRAYEALLNGLNKTLNRSQLKIANDDKTLPVCWNGTKAFKSIGDVTNLFKPLSLRFTNSKNVQLRLSPEAYLIVSDRGNVCLGILSGAEFGRTGTITIGGIHYELPKFS
;
A
#
# COMPACT_ATOMS: atom_id res chain seq x y z
N MET A 1 -33.72 -14.98 12.57
CA MET A 1 -33.13 -13.67 12.22
C MET A 1 -33.03 -13.65 10.70
N GLU A 2 -33.90 -12.91 10.04
CA GLU A 2 -33.79 -12.65 8.61
C GLU A 2 -32.60 -11.72 8.39
N TYR A 3 -31.53 -12.23 7.79
CA TYR A 3 -30.43 -11.40 7.29
C TYR A 3 -30.90 -10.75 5.99
N ASN A 4 -31.66 -9.66 6.10
CA ASN A 4 -32.08 -8.89 4.94
C ASN A 4 -30.87 -8.08 4.45
N VAL A 5 -30.20 -8.61 3.42
CA VAL A 5 -29.28 -7.86 2.56
C VAL A 5 -30.10 -6.91 1.70
N TYR A 6 -29.77 -5.62 1.73
CA TYR A 6 -30.50 -4.61 0.95
C TYR A 6 -29.72 -4.26 -0.30
N ILE A 7 -30.29 -4.52 -1.47
CA ILE A 7 -29.73 -4.04 -2.73
C ILE A 7 -29.84 -2.51 -2.77
N VAL A 8 -28.73 -1.84 -3.09
CA VAL A 8 -28.72 -0.39 -3.31
C VAL A 8 -29.34 -0.12 -4.67
N LYS A 9 -30.36 0.74 -4.73
CA LYS A 9 -31.04 1.13 -5.96
C LYS A 9 -30.33 2.29 -6.66
N CYS A 10 -30.69 2.54 -7.91
CA CYS A 10 -30.09 3.63 -8.71
C CYS A 10 -30.43 5.04 -8.19
N ASP A 11 -31.58 5.23 -7.53
CA ASP A 11 -31.97 6.50 -6.93
C ASP A 11 -31.27 6.79 -5.59
N ASP A 12 -30.54 5.80 -5.05
CA ASP A 12 -29.77 5.99 -3.83
C ASP A 12 -28.59 6.94 -4.09
N PRO A 13 -28.40 8.00 -3.28
CA PRO A 13 -27.30 8.94 -3.45
C PRO A 13 -25.92 8.27 -3.43
N PHE A 14 -25.77 7.12 -2.74
CA PHE A 14 -24.52 6.37 -2.71
C PHE A 14 -24.16 5.76 -4.05
N CYS A 15 -25.16 5.38 -4.86
CA CYS A 15 -24.95 4.89 -6.21
C CYS A 15 -24.21 5.91 -7.08
N SER A 16 -24.36 7.20 -6.75
CA SER A 16 -23.77 8.26 -7.56
C SER A 16 -22.25 8.32 -7.60
N TRP A 17 -21.60 7.70 -6.63
CA TRP A 17 -20.13 7.63 -6.60
C TRP A 17 -19.55 6.55 -7.51
N PHE A 18 -20.39 5.67 -8.07
CA PHE A 18 -19.99 4.61 -9.01
C PHE A 18 -20.50 4.87 -10.43
N HIS A 19 -21.08 6.05 -10.68
CA HIS A 19 -21.65 6.42 -11.98
C HIS A 19 -20.59 6.47 -13.10
N GLY A 20 -20.51 5.39 -13.86
CA GLY A 20 -19.92 5.30 -15.21
C GLY A 20 -20.94 4.91 -16.29
N PHE A 21 -22.14 4.47 -15.92
CA PHE A 21 -23.13 3.90 -16.85
C PHE A 21 -24.53 4.45 -16.58
N LYS A 22 -24.85 5.61 -17.15
CA LYS A 22 -26.22 6.16 -17.10
C LYS A 22 -27.23 5.18 -17.74
N GLU A 23 -26.78 4.44 -18.76
CA GLU A 23 -27.55 3.44 -19.50
C GLU A 23 -27.93 2.21 -18.64
N ASP A 24 -27.13 1.88 -17.62
CA ASP A 24 -27.39 0.74 -16.73
C ASP A 24 -28.56 1.01 -15.79
N CYS A 25 -28.69 2.23 -15.28
CA CYS A 25 -29.80 2.59 -14.39
C CYS A 25 -31.14 2.76 -15.11
N ASP A 26 -31.12 3.03 -16.42
CA ASP A 26 -32.32 3.00 -17.26
C ASP A 26 -32.81 1.55 -17.47
N SER A 27 -31.87 0.60 -17.56
CA SER A 27 -32.15 -0.83 -17.77
C SER A 27 -32.47 -1.57 -16.47
N PHE A 28 -31.84 -1.18 -15.35
CA PHE A 28 -31.92 -1.86 -14.05
C PHE A 28 -32.13 -0.86 -12.89
N PRO A 29 -33.28 -0.15 -12.84
CA PRO A 29 -33.50 0.92 -11.86
C PRO A 29 -33.45 0.44 -10.39
N GLU A 30 -33.74 -0.85 -10.18
CA GLU A 30 -33.75 -1.49 -8.86
C GLU A 30 -32.35 -1.93 -8.38
N GLN A 31 -31.29 -1.77 -9.20
CA GLN A 31 -29.95 -2.26 -8.88
C GLN A 31 -28.88 -1.23 -9.26
N CYS A 32 -28.07 -0.84 -8.28
CA CYS A 32 -26.87 -0.06 -8.54
C CYS A 32 -25.73 -0.99 -8.92
N LEU A 33 -25.42 -1.06 -10.21
CA LEU A 33 -24.28 -1.80 -10.73
C LEU A 33 -22.98 -1.04 -10.43
N TYR A 34 -21.89 -1.79 -10.21
CA TYR A 34 -20.56 -1.22 -10.07
C TYR A 34 -19.56 -2.01 -10.89
N GLU A 35 -18.54 -1.30 -11.39
CA GLU A 35 -17.32 -1.88 -11.91
C GLU A 35 -16.13 -1.19 -11.24
N VAL A 36 -15.20 -1.97 -10.70
CA VAL A 36 -13.98 -1.45 -10.09
C VAL A 36 -12.79 -2.27 -10.58
N GLY A 37 -11.80 -1.58 -11.15
CA GLY A 37 -10.49 -2.15 -11.45
C GLY A 37 -9.58 -2.18 -10.23
N TYR A 38 -8.78 -3.24 -10.09
CA TYR A 38 -7.68 -3.33 -9.15
C TYR A 38 -6.35 -3.31 -9.93
N ALA A 39 -5.73 -2.12 -9.96
CA ALA A 39 -4.56 -1.82 -10.77
C ALA A 39 -4.76 -2.30 -12.24
N ASN A 40 -3.72 -2.88 -12.85
CA ASN A 40 -3.80 -3.51 -14.18
C ASN A 40 -3.96 -5.03 -14.10
N ILE A 41 -4.33 -5.57 -12.93
CA ILE A 41 -4.29 -7.02 -12.67
C ILE A 41 -5.67 -7.67 -12.64
N GLY A 42 -6.74 -6.88 -12.53
CA GLY A 42 -8.10 -7.40 -12.61
C GLY A 42 -9.17 -6.35 -12.40
N SER A 43 -10.41 -6.77 -12.56
CA SER A 43 -11.60 -5.97 -12.28
C SER A 43 -12.67 -6.83 -11.63
N THR A 44 -13.60 -6.18 -10.95
CA THR A 44 -14.80 -6.80 -10.41
C THR A 44 -16.02 -6.01 -10.84
N PHE A 45 -17.03 -6.73 -11.29
CA PHE A 45 -18.35 -6.24 -11.61
C PHE A 45 -19.40 -6.91 -10.73
N GLY A 46 -20.39 -6.14 -10.31
CA GLY A 46 -21.47 -6.65 -9.48
C GLY A 46 -22.50 -5.60 -9.11
N VAL A 47 -23.21 -5.86 -8.01
CA VAL A 47 -24.22 -4.95 -7.45
C VAL A 47 -23.76 -4.39 -6.11
N LEU A 48 -24.13 -3.15 -5.81
CA LEU A 48 -23.96 -2.60 -4.47
C LEU A 48 -25.05 -3.11 -3.53
N VAL A 49 -24.63 -3.53 -2.34
CA VAL A 49 -25.53 -3.98 -1.27
C VAL A 49 -25.20 -3.26 0.03
N ARG A 50 -26.18 -3.16 0.93
CA ARG A 50 -26.01 -2.79 2.32
C ARG A 50 -26.35 -3.97 3.21
N ASP A 51 -25.41 -4.31 4.08
CA ASP A 51 -25.61 -5.34 5.08
C ASP A 51 -24.99 -4.93 6.42
N LEU A 52 -25.37 -5.64 7.48
CA LEU A 52 -24.86 -5.43 8.83
C LEU A 52 -23.36 -5.65 8.88
N PHE A 53 -22.65 -4.66 9.40
CA PHE A 53 -21.22 -4.73 9.67
C PHE A 53 -20.97 -4.43 11.16
N PRO A 54 -21.06 -5.43 12.07
CA PRO A 54 -20.84 -5.22 13.49
C PRO A 54 -19.43 -4.70 13.77
N LEU A 55 -19.33 -3.53 14.38
CA LEU A 55 -18.06 -2.89 14.76
C LEU A 55 -17.99 -2.76 16.28
N LYS A 56 -16.91 -3.28 16.86
CA LYS A 56 -16.55 -3.06 18.26
C LYS A 56 -15.54 -1.92 18.36
N PHE A 57 -15.94 -0.85 19.02
CA PHE A 57 -15.05 0.27 19.31
C PHE A 57 -14.10 -0.03 20.47
N THR A 58 -13.01 0.74 20.54
CA THR A 58 -12.02 0.64 21.62
C THR A 58 -12.56 1.02 22.99
N ASN A 59 -13.65 1.80 23.05
CA ASN A 59 -14.37 2.08 24.29
C ASN A 59 -15.29 0.93 24.75
N GLY A 60 -15.30 -0.20 24.04
CA GLY A 60 -16.11 -1.38 24.34
C GLY A 60 -17.51 -1.37 23.72
N ASN A 61 -17.97 -0.25 23.17
CA ASN A 61 -19.30 -0.17 22.56
C ASN A 61 -19.33 -0.94 21.23
N THR A 62 -20.47 -1.55 20.93
CA THR A 62 -20.73 -2.19 19.63
C THR A 62 -21.79 -1.41 18.89
N VAL A 63 -21.52 -1.13 17.62
CA VAL A 63 -22.49 -0.56 16.68
C VAL A 63 -22.65 -1.50 15.49
N ASN A 64 -23.82 -1.46 14.86
CA ASN A 64 -24.13 -2.31 13.70
C ASN A 64 -24.52 -1.44 12.50
N PRO A 65 -23.57 -0.64 11.95
CA PRO A 65 -23.82 0.12 10.74
C PRO A 65 -24.13 -0.81 9.57
N ARG A 66 -24.76 -0.24 8.53
CA ARG A 66 -25.02 -0.91 7.26
C ARG A 66 -24.29 -0.18 6.13
N PRO A 67 -22.95 -0.27 6.06
CA PRO A 67 -22.21 0.35 4.96
C PRO A 67 -22.61 -0.32 3.63
N ALA A 68 -22.54 0.44 2.55
CA ALA A 68 -22.67 -0.08 1.21
C ALA A 68 -21.32 -0.63 0.72
N PHE A 69 -21.34 -1.80 0.10
CA PHE A 69 -20.17 -2.44 -0.49
C PHE A 69 -20.55 -3.26 -1.72
N GLY A 70 -19.57 -3.61 -2.54
CA GLY A 70 -19.78 -4.39 -3.76
C GLY A 70 -19.95 -5.88 -3.47
N CYS A 71 -21.04 -6.46 -3.95
CA CYS A 71 -21.24 -7.91 -4.05
C CYS A 71 -20.90 -8.33 -5.49
N GLY A 72 -19.64 -8.69 -5.72
CA GLY A 72 -19.12 -9.04 -7.04
C GLY A 72 -19.49 -10.46 -7.46
N TYR A 73 -19.90 -10.64 -8.71
CA TYR A 73 -20.18 -11.97 -9.29
C TYR A 73 -19.47 -12.21 -10.63
N ASN A 74 -18.85 -11.17 -11.21
CA ASN A 74 -17.98 -11.30 -12.36
C ASN A 74 -16.61 -10.69 -12.02
N GLN A 75 -15.56 -11.53 -12.04
CA GLN A 75 -14.20 -11.14 -11.74
C GLN A 75 -13.33 -11.45 -12.95
N GLU A 76 -12.65 -10.42 -13.46
CA GLU A 76 -11.62 -10.59 -14.47
C GLU A 76 -10.26 -10.49 -13.80
N VAL A 77 -9.37 -11.43 -14.12
CA VAL A 77 -8.01 -11.44 -13.62
C VAL A 77 -7.08 -11.61 -14.81
N ALA A 78 -6.03 -10.79 -14.88
CA ALA A 78 -5.05 -10.86 -15.94
C ALA A 78 -4.37 -12.24 -15.97
N ASN A 79 -4.14 -12.76 -17.19
CA ASN A 79 -3.52 -14.06 -17.40
C ASN A 79 -2.18 -14.20 -16.65
N GLY A 80 -2.04 -15.27 -15.88
CA GLY A 80 -0.81 -15.56 -15.12
C GLY A 80 -0.73 -14.92 -13.73
N VAL A 81 -1.68 -14.06 -13.36
CA VAL A 81 -1.78 -13.53 -11.99
C VAL A 81 -2.54 -14.53 -11.13
N ARG A 82 -1.98 -14.87 -9.96
CA ARG A 82 -2.63 -15.69 -8.93
C ARG A 82 -2.84 -14.82 -7.69
N PRO A 83 -3.96 -14.09 -7.58
CA PRO A 83 -4.22 -13.29 -6.38
C PRO A 83 -4.34 -14.20 -5.16
N PRO A 84 -4.07 -13.69 -3.95
CA PRO A 84 -4.31 -14.44 -2.73
C PRO A 84 -5.79 -14.85 -2.65
N TYR A 85 -6.04 -16.03 -2.08
CA TYR A 85 -7.40 -16.52 -1.87
C TYR A 85 -8.06 -15.67 -0.78
N THR A 86 -8.89 -14.72 -1.18
CA THR A 86 -9.63 -13.83 -0.30
C THR A 86 -11.07 -13.73 -0.79
N ASP A 87 -12.02 -13.61 0.12
CA ASP A 87 -13.44 -13.45 -0.22
C ASP A 87 -13.79 -12.01 -0.61
N GLY A 88 -12.82 -11.08 -0.56
CA GLY A 88 -13.01 -9.70 -0.94
C GLY A 88 -11.83 -8.78 -0.59
N VAL A 89 -11.96 -7.51 -0.96
CA VAL A 89 -10.95 -6.47 -0.75
C VAL A 89 -11.55 -5.32 0.06
N LEU A 90 -10.88 -4.94 1.14
CA LEU A 90 -11.20 -3.73 1.89
C LEU A 90 -10.46 -2.53 1.28
N GLY A 91 -11.15 -1.78 0.43
CA GLY A 91 -10.61 -0.56 -0.17
C GLY A 91 -10.44 0.57 0.85
N LEU A 92 -9.18 0.97 1.10
CA LEU A 92 -8.83 2.07 2.00
C LEU A 92 -8.48 3.37 1.26
N GLY A 93 -8.73 3.47 -0.04
CA GLY A 93 -8.39 4.66 -0.83
C GLY A 93 -9.07 5.96 -0.37
N ASN A 94 -8.68 7.07 -0.98
CA ASN A 94 -9.20 8.39 -0.67
C ASN A 94 -10.48 8.72 -1.46
N ARG A 95 -11.49 7.84 -1.38
CA ARG A 95 -12.79 8.00 -2.05
C ARG A 95 -13.93 8.09 -1.04
N ASN A 96 -15.03 8.75 -1.44
CA ASN A 96 -16.27 8.81 -0.64
C ASN A 96 -16.97 7.45 -0.47
N THR A 97 -16.58 6.46 -1.28
CA THR A 97 -17.13 5.11 -1.29
C THR A 97 -16.53 4.20 -0.24
N THR A 98 -15.38 4.57 0.34
CA THR A 98 -14.67 3.69 1.29
C THR A 98 -15.41 3.56 2.62
N ILE A 99 -15.15 2.47 3.33
CA ILE A 99 -15.74 2.24 4.64
C ILE A 99 -15.41 3.38 5.62
N LEU A 100 -14.23 3.98 5.51
CA LEU A 100 -13.79 5.12 6.33
C LEU A 100 -14.70 6.34 6.12
N ALA A 101 -14.91 6.72 4.86
CA ALA A 101 -15.77 7.86 4.51
C ALA A 101 -17.23 7.60 4.89
N GLN A 102 -17.71 6.37 4.73
CA GLN A 102 -19.06 5.97 5.12
C GLN A 102 -19.30 6.07 6.63
N LEU A 103 -18.41 5.49 7.43
CA LEU A 103 -18.50 5.55 8.89
C LEU A 103 -18.34 6.98 9.42
N HIS A 104 -17.48 7.79 8.80
CA HIS A 104 -17.37 9.21 9.12
C HIS A 104 -18.67 9.98 8.85
N ARG A 105 -19.32 9.74 7.71
CA ARG A 105 -20.63 10.34 7.38
C ARG A 105 -21.74 9.95 8.34
N LEU A 106 -21.66 8.76 8.94
CA LEU A 106 -22.58 8.31 9.99
C LEU A 106 -22.27 8.95 11.37
N GLY A 107 -21.23 9.78 11.48
CA GLY A 107 -20.82 10.41 12.74
C GLY A 107 -20.15 9.45 13.71
N LEU A 108 -19.70 8.28 13.23
CA LEU A 108 -19.19 7.20 14.08
C LEU A 108 -17.70 7.35 14.42
N MET A 109 -16.92 7.99 13.55
CA MET A 109 -15.46 8.19 13.73
C MET A 109 -14.94 9.29 12.82
N ARG A 110 -13.70 9.76 13.03
CA ARG A 110 -13.01 10.60 12.04
C ARG A 110 -12.63 9.82 10.79
N ASN A 111 -12.58 10.50 9.64
CA ASN A 111 -12.12 9.91 8.38
C ASN A 111 -10.58 9.81 8.34
N ILE A 112 -10.03 8.97 9.21
CA ILE A 112 -8.60 8.73 9.39
C ILE A 112 -8.42 7.22 9.48
N CYS A 113 -7.35 6.70 8.87
CA CYS A 113 -6.89 5.34 9.10
C CYS A 113 -5.38 5.32 9.33
N GLY A 114 -4.93 4.29 10.02
CA GLY A 114 -3.51 3.97 10.16
C GLY A 114 -3.34 2.46 10.20
N HIS A 115 -2.17 1.96 9.87
CA HIS A 115 -1.90 0.52 9.93
C HIS A 115 -0.49 0.26 10.47
N CYS A 116 -0.36 -0.87 11.14
CA CYS A 116 0.91 -1.42 11.58
C CYS A 116 0.94 -2.86 11.09
N PHE A 117 1.66 -3.13 10.00
CA PHE A 117 1.74 -4.49 9.45
C PHE A 117 2.90 -5.26 10.09
N SER A 118 2.76 -6.58 10.15
CA SER A 118 3.81 -7.46 10.63
C SER A 118 3.74 -8.78 9.86
N ALA A 119 4.88 -9.21 9.33
CA ALA A 119 5.03 -10.52 8.71
C ALA A 119 4.89 -11.68 9.71
N GLN A 120 5.04 -11.41 11.01
CA GLN A 120 4.98 -12.41 12.08
C GLN A 120 3.61 -12.42 12.80
N GLY A 121 2.65 -11.63 12.33
CA GLY A 121 1.33 -11.48 12.94
C GLY A 121 1.28 -10.43 14.06
N GLY A 122 0.08 -10.15 14.57
CA GLY A 122 -0.13 -9.12 15.61
C GLY A 122 -0.18 -7.68 15.08
N GLY A 123 -0.04 -7.48 13.77
CA GLY A 123 -0.34 -6.20 13.13
C GLY A 123 -1.81 -5.80 13.27
N TYR A 124 -2.11 -4.54 13.02
CA TYR A 124 -3.45 -3.98 13.21
C TYR A 124 -3.78 -2.87 12.20
N LEU A 125 -5.07 -2.71 11.93
CA LEU A 125 -5.67 -1.58 11.21
C LEU A 125 -6.42 -0.71 12.23
N LEU A 126 -6.15 0.59 12.21
CA LEU A 126 -6.82 1.61 13.00
C LEU A 126 -7.76 2.40 12.09
N MET A 127 -8.98 2.66 12.57
CA MET A 127 -9.94 3.55 11.93
C MET A 127 -10.41 4.58 12.96
N GLY A 128 -10.30 5.86 12.63
CA GLY A 128 -10.44 6.98 13.56
C GLY A 128 -9.11 7.47 14.14
N ASP A 129 -9.18 8.45 15.04
CA ASP A 129 -8.05 9.24 15.56
C ASP A 129 -7.69 8.94 17.03
N HIS A 130 -8.45 8.09 17.71
CA HIS A 130 -8.45 8.02 19.17
C HIS A 130 -7.23 7.31 19.81
N ILE A 131 -6.34 6.70 19.02
CA ILE A 131 -5.33 5.74 19.50
C ILE A 131 -3.90 6.29 19.38
N LEU A 132 -3.70 7.43 18.71
CA LEU A 132 -2.36 7.86 18.33
C LEU A 132 -1.92 9.11 19.11
N PRO A 133 -0.85 9.04 19.93
CA PRO A 133 -0.28 10.22 20.55
C PRO A 133 0.23 11.15 19.45
N SER A 134 -0.35 12.35 19.34
CA SER A 134 -0.01 13.31 18.29
C SER A 134 1.47 13.72 18.30
N SER A 135 2.14 13.61 19.45
CA SER A 135 3.57 13.89 19.62
C SER A 135 4.49 12.86 18.96
N GLU A 136 4.01 11.65 18.65
CA GLU A 136 4.80 10.57 18.09
C GLU A 136 4.62 10.41 16.57
N ILE A 137 3.73 11.20 15.96
CA ILE A 137 3.43 11.14 14.53
C ILE A 137 4.00 12.34 13.79
N VAL A 138 4.73 12.06 12.73
CA VAL A 138 5.12 13.06 11.74
C VAL A 138 4.03 13.13 10.67
N TRP A 139 3.39 14.30 10.55
CA TRP A 139 2.36 14.54 9.54
C TRP A 139 2.92 15.24 8.31
N ALA A 140 2.44 14.83 7.14
CA ALA A 140 2.70 15.50 5.87
C ALA A 140 1.38 15.64 5.09
N PRO A 141 1.16 16.75 4.38
CA PRO A 141 -0.05 16.94 3.60
C PRO A 141 -0.06 15.97 2.41
N LEU A 142 -1.18 15.28 2.23
CA LEU A 142 -1.48 14.57 0.99
C LEU A 142 -1.65 15.57 -0.16
N LEU A 143 -1.29 15.15 -1.38
CA LEU A 143 -1.66 15.88 -2.58
C LEU A 143 -3.18 15.83 -2.78
N SER A 144 -3.79 16.98 -3.03
CA SER A 144 -5.25 17.10 -3.19
C SER A 144 -5.76 16.38 -4.44
N LYS A 145 -7.00 15.89 -4.41
CA LYS A 145 -7.76 15.35 -5.56
C LYS A 145 -7.23 14.05 -6.17
N SER A 146 -6.45 13.27 -5.43
CA SER A 146 -6.14 11.88 -5.78
C SER A 146 -7.06 10.92 -5.03
N ASP A 147 -7.48 9.85 -5.70
CA ASP A 147 -8.17 8.71 -5.09
C ASP A 147 -7.19 7.79 -4.34
N GLU A 148 -5.88 7.99 -4.55
CA GLU A 148 -4.77 7.29 -3.91
C GLU A 148 -4.09 8.20 -2.87
N TYR A 149 -3.37 7.59 -1.92
CA TYR A 149 -2.55 8.32 -0.96
C TYR A 149 -1.22 8.71 -1.58
N VAL A 150 -1.10 9.97 -2.01
CA VAL A 150 0.08 10.50 -2.71
C VAL A 150 0.67 11.67 -1.95
N LEU A 151 1.99 11.64 -1.72
CA LEU A 151 2.79 12.75 -1.20
C LEU A 151 3.77 13.23 -2.26
N GLY A 152 4.23 14.47 -2.12
CA GLY A 152 5.29 15.00 -2.98
C GLY A 152 5.29 16.54 -3.04
N PRO A 153 6.26 17.12 -3.74
CA PRO A 153 7.42 16.46 -4.33
C PRO A 153 8.42 15.97 -3.27
N ALA A 154 9.15 14.90 -3.59
CA ALA A 154 10.21 14.37 -2.74
C ALA A 154 11.57 14.34 -3.45
N GLU A 155 12.63 14.50 -2.66
CA GLU A 155 14.03 14.25 -3.03
C GLU A 155 14.45 12.88 -2.49
N PHE A 156 14.99 12.03 -3.36
CA PHE A 156 15.58 10.76 -2.95
C PHE A 156 17.01 10.95 -2.45
N ARG A 157 17.29 10.40 -1.27
CA ARG A 157 18.59 10.46 -0.61
C ARG A 157 19.08 9.05 -0.28
N PHE A 158 20.36 8.81 -0.49
CA PHE A 158 21.06 7.56 -0.18
C PHE A 158 22.16 7.83 0.85
N ASP A 159 22.17 7.09 1.96
CA ASP A 159 23.11 7.29 3.08
C ASP A 159 23.14 8.74 3.59
N GLY A 160 21.97 9.36 3.65
CA GLY A 160 21.81 10.76 4.05
C GLY A 160 22.22 11.80 2.99
N GLN A 161 22.82 11.39 1.86
CA GLN A 161 23.26 12.29 0.79
C GLN A 161 22.21 12.43 -0.32
N ALA A 162 22.09 13.63 -0.88
CA ALA A 162 21.19 13.87 -2.02
C ALA A 162 21.68 13.12 -3.26
N THR A 163 20.77 12.46 -3.97
CA THR A 163 21.10 11.72 -5.20
C THR A 163 20.93 12.56 -6.47
N GLY A 164 20.37 13.78 -6.36
CA GLY A 164 19.96 14.61 -7.51
C GLY A 164 18.66 14.16 -8.18
N VAL A 165 17.99 13.12 -7.65
CA VAL A 165 16.66 12.71 -8.08
C VAL A 165 15.63 13.41 -7.20
N GLU A 166 14.92 14.36 -7.81
CA GLU A 166 13.96 15.26 -7.17
C GLU A 166 12.60 15.19 -7.87
N TYR A 167 11.62 15.92 -7.33
CA TYR A 167 10.26 16.05 -7.86
C TYR A 167 9.50 14.71 -7.94
N LEU A 168 9.82 13.78 -7.04
CA LEU A 168 9.19 12.47 -6.99
C LEU A 168 7.79 12.56 -6.36
N LEU A 169 6.82 11.90 -6.98
CA LEU A 169 5.54 11.58 -6.36
C LEU A 169 5.64 10.24 -5.64
N VAL A 170 5.19 10.20 -4.38
CA VAL A 170 5.30 9.03 -3.51
C VAL A 170 3.90 8.51 -3.20
N PHE A 171 3.58 7.34 -3.75
CA PHE A 171 2.33 6.61 -3.56
C PHE A 171 2.49 5.63 -2.40
N PHE A 172 1.48 5.52 -1.56
CA PHE A 172 1.42 4.50 -0.50
C PHE A 172 0.40 3.45 -0.91
N ASP A 173 0.87 2.22 -1.13
CA ASP A 173 0.06 1.14 -1.68
C ASP A 173 0.26 -0.16 -0.88
N SER A 174 -0.74 -0.52 -0.07
CA SER A 174 -0.76 -1.79 0.64
C SER A 174 -1.01 -3.00 -0.28
N GLY A 175 -1.43 -2.76 -1.52
CA GLY A 175 -1.67 -3.78 -2.54
C GLY A 175 -0.42 -4.28 -3.26
N SER A 176 0.67 -3.52 -3.22
CA SER A 176 1.98 -3.92 -3.76
C SER A 176 2.82 -4.57 -2.67
N THR A 177 3.33 -5.79 -2.90
CA THR A 177 4.23 -6.46 -1.93
C THR A 177 5.55 -5.71 -1.75
N TYR A 178 6.19 -5.36 -2.88
CA TYR A 178 7.48 -4.68 -2.91
C TYR A 178 7.31 -3.20 -3.23
N THR A 179 8.29 -2.40 -2.82
CA THR A 179 8.37 -1.01 -3.26
C THR A 179 8.85 -0.93 -4.70
N ILE A 180 8.31 0.02 -5.45
CA ILE A 180 8.64 0.22 -6.85
C ILE A 180 9.24 1.62 -7.00
N PHE A 181 10.49 1.70 -7.45
CA PHE A 181 11.16 2.96 -7.73
C PHE A 181 11.09 3.25 -9.23
N GLY A 182 10.62 4.44 -9.60
CA GLY A 182 10.73 4.91 -10.97
C GLY A 182 12.18 4.89 -11.46
N SER A 183 12.37 4.76 -12.77
CA SER A 183 13.67 4.42 -13.38
C SER A 183 14.85 5.26 -12.86
N ARG A 184 14.68 6.58 -12.76
CA ARG A 184 15.72 7.50 -12.24
C ARG A 184 16.13 7.21 -10.80
N ALA A 185 15.15 6.98 -9.92
CA ALA A 185 15.41 6.68 -8.51
C ALA A 185 16.03 5.29 -8.35
N TYR A 186 15.56 4.31 -9.14
CA TYR A 186 16.10 2.96 -9.12
C TYR A 186 17.57 2.91 -9.59
N GLU A 187 17.92 3.60 -10.67
CA GLU A 187 19.30 3.74 -11.14
C GLU A 187 20.20 4.42 -10.09
N ALA A 188 19.71 5.52 -9.47
CA ALA A 188 20.44 6.19 -8.40
C ALA A 188 20.68 5.26 -7.19
N LEU A 189 19.70 4.42 -6.83
CA LEU A 189 19.82 3.42 -5.77
C LEU A 189 20.88 2.37 -6.11
N LEU A 190 20.83 1.77 -7.30
CA LEU A 190 21.82 0.78 -7.72
C LEU A 190 23.23 1.37 -7.78
N ASN A 191 23.37 2.61 -8.24
CA ASN A 191 24.64 3.34 -8.24
C ASN A 191 25.17 3.58 -6.82
N GLY A 192 24.31 3.94 -5.88
CA GLY A 192 24.65 4.08 -4.46
C GLY A 192 25.14 2.76 -3.88
N LEU A 193 24.37 1.68 -4.05
CA LEU A 193 24.71 0.35 -3.57
C LEU A 193 26.04 -0.16 -4.16
N ASN A 194 26.24 -0.01 -5.48
CA ASN A 194 27.47 -0.45 -6.14
C ASN A 194 28.73 0.28 -5.64
N LYS A 195 28.59 1.51 -5.13
CA LYS A 195 29.70 2.29 -4.56
C LYS A 195 29.98 1.92 -3.11
N THR A 196 28.96 1.58 -2.32
CA THR A 196 29.12 1.37 -0.88
C THR A 196 29.25 -0.09 -0.45
N LEU A 197 28.72 -1.04 -1.23
CA LEU A 197 28.78 -2.44 -0.86
C LEU A 197 30.21 -2.99 -0.97
N ASN A 198 30.64 -3.67 0.09
CA ASN A 198 31.95 -4.29 0.14
C ASN A 198 31.97 -5.60 -0.66
N ARG A 199 32.64 -5.58 -1.82
CA ARG A 199 32.73 -6.74 -2.73
C ARG A 199 33.48 -7.94 -2.16
N SER A 200 34.25 -7.77 -1.08
CA SER A 200 34.87 -8.92 -0.39
C SER A 200 33.89 -9.66 0.51
N GLN A 201 32.84 -8.98 0.99
CA GLN A 201 31.82 -9.56 1.87
C GLN A 201 30.57 -10.01 1.11
N LEU A 202 30.21 -9.30 0.03
CA LEU A 202 29.02 -9.54 -0.77
C LEU A 202 29.39 -9.64 -2.25
N LYS A 203 28.98 -10.74 -2.90
CA LYS A 203 29.09 -10.90 -4.36
C LYS A 203 27.70 -11.04 -4.96
N ILE A 204 27.54 -10.65 -6.22
CA ILE A 204 26.26 -10.78 -6.93
C ILE A 204 25.93 -12.26 -7.08
N ALA A 205 24.73 -12.65 -6.65
CA ALA A 205 24.20 -14.01 -6.74
C ALA A 205 23.36 -14.17 -8.03
N ASN A 206 24.03 -14.31 -9.17
CA ASN A 206 23.36 -14.38 -10.48
C ASN A 206 22.45 -15.62 -10.65
N ASP A 207 22.69 -16.66 -9.87
CA ASP A 207 21.95 -17.93 -9.86
C ASP A 207 20.69 -17.89 -9.00
N ASP A 208 20.55 -16.88 -8.13
CA ASP A 208 19.35 -16.64 -7.33
C ASP A 208 18.37 -15.78 -8.13
N LYS A 209 17.19 -16.35 -8.41
CA LYS A 209 16.12 -15.70 -9.19
C LYS A 209 14.95 -15.25 -8.31
N THR A 210 15.14 -15.21 -6.99
CA THR A 210 14.11 -14.77 -6.04
C THR A 210 13.68 -13.33 -6.34
N LEU A 211 14.64 -12.43 -6.57
CA LEU A 211 14.42 -11.06 -7.03
C LEU A 211 15.50 -10.66 -8.05
N PRO A 212 15.30 -9.56 -8.82
CA PRO A 212 16.22 -9.18 -9.90
C PRO A 212 17.66 -8.92 -9.45
N VAL A 213 17.86 -8.48 -8.20
CA VAL A 213 19.18 -8.18 -7.64
C VAL A 213 19.33 -8.88 -6.29
N CYS A 214 20.26 -9.83 -6.24
CA CYS A 214 20.61 -10.58 -5.03
C CYS A 214 22.12 -10.63 -4.84
N TRP A 215 22.55 -10.77 -3.59
CA TRP A 215 23.94 -10.93 -3.19
C TRP A 215 24.11 -12.11 -2.25
N ASN A 216 25.18 -12.88 -2.45
CA ASN A 216 25.61 -13.93 -1.54
C ASN A 216 26.76 -13.46 -0.65
N GLY A 217 26.73 -13.90 0.60
CA GLY A 217 27.80 -13.70 1.56
C GLY A 217 28.84 -14.82 1.51
N THR A 218 29.84 -14.73 2.38
CA THR A 218 30.76 -15.85 2.66
C THR A 218 30.06 -17.03 3.34
N LYS A 219 28.95 -16.76 4.04
CA LYS A 219 28.04 -17.72 4.65
C LYS A 219 26.61 -17.34 4.29
N ALA A 220 25.72 -18.33 4.30
CA ALA A 220 24.29 -18.09 4.15
C ALA A 220 23.75 -17.20 5.28
N PHE A 221 22.98 -16.18 4.92
CA PHE A 221 22.25 -15.33 5.84
C PHE A 221 21.00 -16.05 6.35
N LYS A 222 20.68 -15.89 7.63
CA LYS A 222 19.49 -16.45 8.27
C LYS A 222 18.40 -15.42 8.49
N SER A 223 18.80 -14.15 8.65
CA SER A 223 17.88 -13.04 8.88
C SER A 223 18.43 -11.75 8.29
N ILE A 224 17.56 -10.75 8.12
CA ILE A 224 18.01 -9.43 7.68
C ILE A 224 19.00 -8.80 8.66
N GLY A 225 18.84 -9.07 9.97
CA GLY A 225 19.77 -8.61 11.00
C GLY A 225 21.23 -9.00 10.74
N ASP A 226 21.50 -10.08 9.99
CA ASP A 226 22.85 -10.51 9.63
C ASP A 226 23.53 -9.57 8.63
N VAL A 227 22.76 -8.75 7.90
CA VAL A 227 23.23 -7.92 6.79
C VAL A 227 22.96 -6.43 6.95
N THR A 228 22.18 -6.00 7.95
CA THR A 228 21.80 -4.57 8.13
C THR A 228 23.00 -3.63 8.12
N ASN A 229 24.09 -4.00 8.80
CA ASN A 229 25.32 -3.20 8.88
C ASN A 229 26.10 -3.08 7.55
N LEU A 230 25.78 -3.92 6.56
CA LEU A 230 26.43 -3.91 5.24
C LEU A 230 25.75 -2.96 4.26
N PHE A 231 24.53 -2.53 4.54
CA PHE A 231 23.70 -1.71 3.66
C PHE A 231 23.43 -0.34 4.27
N LYS A 232 23.06 0.65 3.44
CA LYS A 232 22.90 2.05 3.85
C LYS A 232 21.43 2.46 3.91
N PRO A 233 21.03 3.33 4.85
CA PRO A 233 19.65 3.79 4.89
C PRO A 233 19.29 4.64 3.67
N LEU A 234 18.03 4.56 3.25
CA LEU A 234 17.44 5.40 2.22
C LEU A 234 16.53 6.44 2.88
N SER A 235 16.30 7.57 2.22
CA SER A 235 15.24 8.47 2.64
C SER A 235 14.63 9.27 1.52
N LEU A 236 13.36 9.63 1.71
CA LEU A 236 12.61 10.55 0.86
C LEU A 236 12.36 11.82 1.67
N ARG A 237 12.96 12.93 1.25
CA ARG A 237 12.76 14.24 1.88
C ARG A 237 11.66 14.99 1.14
N PHE A 238 10.55 15.29 1.81
CA PHE A 238 9.42 15.98 1.20
C PHE A 238 9.67 17.48 1.17
N THR A 239 9.74 18.08 -0.02
CA THR A 239 10.17 19.47 -0.19
C THR A 239 9.09 20.48 0.22
N ASN A 240 7.82 20.09 0.17
CA ASN A 240 6.68 20.91 0.60
C ASN A 240 6.49 20.94 2.12
N SER A 241 7.28 20.19 2.90
CA SER A 241 7.12 20.10 4.35
C SER A 241 8.47 20.23 5.05
N LYS A 242 8.59 21.22 5.94
CA LYS A 242 9.83 21.44 6.68
C LYS A 242 10.14 20.24 7.58
N ASN A 243 11.35 19.69 7.44
CA ASN A 243 11.87 18.60 8.26
C ASN A 243 11.08 17.28 8.21
N VAL A 244 10.25 17.07 7.19
CA VAL A 244 9.56 15.79 6.98
C VAL A 244 10.38 14.92 6.03
N GLN A 245 10.75 13.74 6.51
CA GLN A 245 11.37 12.70 5.68
C GLN A 245 10.83 11.33 6.04
N LEU A 246 10.62 10.49 5.03
CA LEU A 246 10.43 9.06 5.19
C LEU A 246 11.81 8.39 5.17
N ARG A 247 12.16 7.65 6.24
CA ARG A 247 13.42 6.89 6.32
C ARG A 247 13.11 5.41 6.10
N LEU A 248 13.92 4.76 5.27
CA LEU A 248 13.85 3.32 5.01
C LEU A 248 15.18 2.73 5.47
N SER A 249 15.17 2.00 6.58
CA SER A 249 16.32 1.24 7.03
C SER A 249 16.51 -0.01 6.14
N PRO A 250 17.67 -0.68 6.18
CA PRO A 250 17.90 -1.91 5.40
C PRO A 250 16.80 -2.97 5.55
N GLU A 251 16.20 -3.10 6.73
CA GLU A 251 15.07 -4.00 7.01
C GLU A 251 13.84 -3.70 6.14
N ALA A 252 13.62 -2.44 5.78
CA ALA A 252 12.46 -2.04 5.00
C ALA A 252 12.60 -2.39 3.50
N TYR A 253 13.81 -2.67 3.00
CA TYR A 253 14.04 -2.86 1.56
C TYR A 253 14.87 -4.10 1.19
N LEU A 254 15.21 -4.96 2.16
CA LEU A 254 15.94 -6.20 1.92
C LEU A 254 15.09 -7.41 2.30
N ILE A 255 15.27 -8.51 1.55
CA ILE A 255 14.76 -9.84 1.93
C ILE A 255 15.91 -10.86 1.98
N VAL A 256 15.76 -11.90 2.78
CA VAL A 256 16.62 -13.09 2.70
C VAL A 256 15.88 -14.14 1.89
N SER A 257 16.50 -14.64 0.81
CA SER A 257 15.93 -15.72 0.01
C SER A 257 16.07 -17.07 0.72
N ASP A 258 15.30 -18.07 0.27
CA ASP A 258 15.41 -19.46 0.76
C ASP A 258 16.79 -20.09 0.50
N ARG A 259 17.61 -19.47 -0.35
CA ARG A 259 19.00 -19.87 -0.60
C ARG A 259 20.00 -19.25 0.38
N GLY A 260 19.53 -18.44 1.33
CA GLY A 260 20.38 -17.71 2.28
C GLY A 260 21.13 -16.54 1.66
N ASN A 261 20.63 -16.00 0.55
CA ASN A 261 21.16 -14.77 -0.06
C ASN A 261 20.33 -13.57 0.38
N VAL A 262 20.89 -12.37 0.31
CA VAL A 262 20.13 -11.12 0.52
C VAL A 262 19.73 -10.54 -0.82
N CYS A 263 18.48 -10.14 -0.98
CA CYS A 263 17.96 -9.56 -2.20
C CYS A 263 17.35 -8.18 -1.98
N LEU A 264 17.42 -7.33 -3.01
CA LEU A 264 16.83 -6.00 -3.02
C LEU A 264 15.31 -6.09 -3.21
N GLY A 265 14.55 -5.85 -2.15
CA GLY A 265 13.07 -5.77 -2.12
C GLY A 265 12.50 -4.47 -2.71
N ILE A 266 13.26 -3.79 -3.59
CA ILE A 266 12.82 -2.66 -4.39
C ILE A 266 12.92 -3.06 -5.86
N LEU A 267 11.82 -2.90 -6.61
CA LEU A 267 11.72 -3.22 -8.02
C LEU A 267 11.83 -1.98 -8.90
N SER A 268 12.23 -2.18 -10.16
CA SER A 268 12.28 -1.12 -11.16
C SER A 268 10.88 -0.80 -11.68
N GLY A 269 10.50 0.47 -11.63
CA GLY A 269 9.28 1.01 -12.22
C GLY A 269 9.34 1.22 -13.73
N ALA A 270 10.48 0.95 -14.36
CA ALA A 270 10.68 1.15 -15.80
C ALA A 270 9.69 0.31 -16.63
N GLU A 271 9.37 -0.90 -16.17
CA GLU A 271 8.41 -1.82 -16.80
C GLU A 271 6.97 -1.26 -16.81
N PHE A 272 6.69 -0.26 -15.97
CA PHE A 272 5.39 0.40 -15.86
C PHE A 272 5.40 1.83 -16.45
N GLY A 273 6.46 2.21 -17.17
CA GLY A 273 6.61 3.57 -17.72
C GLY A 273 6.75 4.67 -16.66
N ARG A 274 7.07 4.30 -15.41
CA ARG A 274 7.16 5.21 -14.26
C ARG A 274 8.58 5.74 -14.13
N THR A 275 8.78 7.05 -14.37
CA THR A 275 10.10 7.71 -14.28
C THR A 275 10.23 8.62 -13.06
N GLY A 276 9.14 9.30 -12.66
CA GLY A 276 9.11 10.31 -11.59
C GLY A 276 8.28 9.91 -10.36
N THR A 277 8.09 8.61 -10.12
CA THR A 277 7.27 8.13 -9.00
C THR A 277 7.99 7.09 -8.16
N ILE A 278 7.58 6.97 -6.90
CA ILE A 278 7.93 5.87 -5.99
C ILE A 278 6.60 5.34 -5.43
N THR A 279 6.43 4.02 -5.43
CA THR A 279 5.31 3.36 -4.75
C THR A 279 5.85 2.59 -3.55
N ILE A 280 5.48 3.00 -2.34
CA ILE A 280 5.85 2.34 -1.08
C ILE A 280 4.91 1.16 -0.85
N GLY A 281 5.47 -0.05 -0.92
CA GLY A 281 4.75 -1.32 -0.79
C GLY A 281 4.82 -1.96 0.61
N GLY A 282 4.16 -3.12 0.72
CA GLY A 282 3.96 -3.96 1.91
C GLY A 282 5.20 -4.18 2.77
N ILE A 283 6.31 -4.60 2.14
CA ILE A 283 7.56 -4.92 2.85
C ILE A 283 8.11 -3.75 3.68
N HIS A 284 7.77 -2.51 3.32
CA HIS A 284 8.23 -1.32 4.03
C HIS A 284 7.48 -1.09 5.36
N TYR A 285 6.31 -1.71 5.52
CA TYR A 285 5.48 -1.60 6.71
C TYR A 285 5.76 -2.72 7.72
N GLU A 286 6.66 -3.65 7.41
CA GLU A 286 7.02 -4.77 8.29
C GLU A 286 8.01 -4.29 9.36
N LEU A 287 7.57 -4.21 10.61
CA LEU A 287 8.45 -3.85 11.73
C LEU A 287 9.38 -5.00 12.12
N PRO A 288 10.70 -4.77 12.32
CA PRO A 288 11.50 -5.63 13.18
C PRO A 288 11.04 -5.45 14.64
N LYS A 289 11.10 -6.53 15.44
CA LYS A 289 10.68 -6.55 16.86
C LYS A 289 11.22 -5.33 17.62
N PHE A 290 10.33 -4.57 18.24
CA PHE A 290 10.69 -3.84 19.45
C PHE A 290 10.71 -4.90 20.57
N SER A 291 11.91 -5.31 20.97
CA SER A 291 12.16 -6.13 22.16
C SER A 291 12.08 -5.29 23.43
#